data_AF-A0A0B8QS09-F1
#
_entry.id   AF-A0A0B8QS09-F1
#
_cell.length_a   1.000
_cell.length_b   1.000
_cell.length_c   1.000
_cell.angle_alpha   90.00
_cell.angle_beta   90.00
_cell.angle_gamma   90.00
#
_symmetry.space_group_name_H-M   'P 1'
#
loop_
_entity.id
_entity.type
_entity.pdbx_description
1 polymer ?
#
loop_
_entity_poly.entity_id
_entity_poly.type
_entity_poly.pdbx_seq_one_letter_code
_entity_poly.pdbx_strand_id
1 'polypeptide(L)'
;MTGGIVAILGATGVNFGAGMTGGFAYVFDHNEDFQGRVNEESVEAISLEDLVIHQEHLRGLIAEHLDQTGSSHAESILANFDQWIPRFYLVKPKAADLNTLLGHQSRSAAELRVQAQ
;
A
#
# COMPACT_ATOMS: atom_id res chain seq x y z
N MET A 1 8.27 -9.37 3.92
CA MET A 1 7.33 -8.64 4.82
C MET A 1 6.46 -9.67 5.52
N THR A 2 6.31 -9.58 6.84
CA THR A 2 5.57 -10.56 7.67
C THR A 2 4.31 -9.97 8.32
N GLY A 3 4.07 -8.67 8.18
CA GLY A 3 2.94 -7.93 8.74
C GLY A 3 3.06 -6.43 8.46
N GLY A 4 2.01 -5.67 8.79
CA GLY A 4 1.95 -4.22 8.59
C GLY A 4 1.41 -3.80 7.22
N ILE A 5 1.41 -2.48 7.01
CA ILE A 5 0.88 -1.83 5.80
C ILE A 5 1.96 -0.88 5.27
N VAL A 6 2.20 -0.89 3.96
CA VAL A 6 3.16 -0.01 3.31
C VAL A 6 2.51 0.68 2.11
N ALA A 7 2.72 1.98 1.95
CA ALA A 7 2.38 2.70 0.73
C ALA A 7 3.65 3.12 0.00
N ILE A 8 3.76 2.77 -1.28
CA ILE A 8 4.91 3.07 -2.14
C ILE A 8 4.43 3.98 -3.26
N LEU A 9 4.80 5.26 -3.20
CA LEU A 9 4.35 6.30 -4.13
C LEU A 9 5.30 6.46 -5.34
N GLY A 10 6.03 5.42 -5.72
CA GLY A 10 6.99 5.49 -6.80
C GLY A 10 7.43 4.12 -7.29
N ALA A 11 8.44 4.09 -8.16
CA ALA A 11 8.92 2.86 -8.78
C ALA A 11 9.47 1.86 -7.76
N THR A 12 9.24 0.58 -8.01
CA THR A 12 9.73 -0.54 -7.19
C THR A 12 10.82 -1.32 -7.92
N GLY A 13 11.63 -2.07 -7.18
CA GLY A 13 12.62 -2.98 -7.78
C GLY A 13 12.00 -4.25 -8.35
N VAL A 14 12.81 -5.07 -9.01
CA VAL A 14 12.42 -6.41 -9.47
C VAL A 14 12.20 -7.36 -8.29
N ASN A 15 11.43 -8.43 -8.54
CA ASN A 15 11.12 -9.48 -7.57
C ASN A 15 10.35 -8.96 -6.34
N PHE A 16 9.49 -7.96 -6.55
CA PHE A 16 8.72 -7.33 -5.49
C PHE A 16 7.81 -8.34 -4.79
N GLY A 17 7.84 -8.33 -3.45
CA GLY A 17 7.00 -9.22 -2.65
C GLY A 17 7.53 -10.64 -2.49
N ALA A 18 8.74 -10.97 -2.97
CA ALA A 18 9.36 -12.26 -2.70
C ALA A 18 9.46 -12.54 -1.19
N GLY A 19 8.94 -13.68 -0.75
CA GLY A 19 8.92 -14.06 0.66
C GLY A 19 8.00 -13.20 1.53
N MET A 20 7.04 -12.47 0.94
CA MET A 20 5.99 -11.79 1.69
C MET A 20 4.99 -12.83 2.22
N THR A 21 4.84 -12.89 3.55
CA THR A 21 3.98 -13.86 4.25
C THR A 21 2.87 -13.23 5.08
N GLY A 22 2.89 -11.90 5.26
CA GLY A 22 1.83 -11.17 5.95
C GLY A 22 1.86 -9.68 5.66
N GLY A 23 0.77 -8.99 5.99
CA GLY A 23 0.56 -7.58 5.65
C GLY A 23 0.14 -7.40 4.19
N PHE A 24 0.12 -6.14 3.74
CA PHE A 24 -0.08 -5.79 2.34
C PHE A 24 0.60 -4.45 2.01
N ALA A 25 0.77 -4.17 0.73
CA ALA A 25 1.34 -2.93 0.23
C ALA A 25 0.44 -2.27 -0.81
N TYR A 26 0.37 -0.95 -0.83
CA TYR A 26 -0.10 -0.16 -1.96
C TYR A 26 1.10 0.27 -2.81
N VAL A 27 1.03 0.10 -4.12
CA VAL A 27 2.12 0.45 -5.03
C VAL A 27 1.58 1.32 -6.16
N PHE A 28 2.17 2.50 -6.33
CA PHE A 28 1.90 3.39 -7.45
C PHE A 28 2.73 2.99 -8.66
N ASP A 29 2.08 2.47 -9.70
CA ASP A 29 2.70 2.08 -10.95
C ASP A 29 2.61 3.20 -12.00
N HIS A 30 3.49 4.18 -11.88
CA HIS A 30 3.55 5.31 -12.82
C HIS A 30 3.99 4.88 -14.24
N ASN A 31 4.81 3.84 -14.35
CA ASN A 31 5.45 3.44 -15.61
C ASN A 31 4.75 2.27 -16.31
N GLU A 32 3.67 1.74 -15.74
CA GLU A 32 2.92 0.59 -16.27
C GLU A 32 3.77 -0.69 -16.41
N ASP A 33 4.80 -0.83 -15.56
CA ASP A 33 5.74 -1.95 -15.61
C ASP A 33 5.79 -2.73 -14.30
N PHE A 34 4.96 -2.37 -13.32
CA PHE A 34 5.00 -3.00 -12.01
C PHE A 34 4.65 -4.48 -12.06
N GLN A 35 3.65 -4.88 -12.87
CA GLN A 35 3.25 -6.28 -12.99
C GLN A 35 4.43 -7.19 -13.38
N GLY A 36 5.31 -6.74 -14.29
CA GLY A 36 6.51 -7.49 -14.69
C GLY A 36 7.60 -7.56 -13.62
N ARG A 37 7.45 -6.85 -12.50
CA ARG A 37 8.39 -6.80 -11.37
C ARG A 37 7.90 -7.61 -10.17
N VAL A 38 6.65 -8.09 -10.17
CA VAL A 38 6.05 -8.82 -9.04
C VAL A 38 6.58 -10.25 -8.95
N ASN A 39 6.90 -10.72 -7.74
CA ASN A 39 7.14 -12.13 -7.49
C ASN A 39 5.79 -12.86 -7.41
N GLU A 40 5.33 -13.38 -8.55
CA GLU A 40 4.06 -14.09 -8.64
C GLU A 40 4.02 -15.42 -7.88
N GLU A 41 5.14 -15.93 -7.36
CA GLU A 41 5.12 -17.12 -6.51
C GLU A 41 4.57 -16.80 -5.11
N SER A 42 4.94 -15.64 -4.55
CA SER A 42 4.65 -15.27 -3.17
C SER A 42 3.39 -14.42 -3.02
N VAL A 43 3.16 -13.51 -3.97
CA VAL A 43 2.13 -12.47 -3.85
C VAL A 43 1.23 -12.43 -5.08
N GLU A 44 0.13 -11.71 -4.93
CA GLU A 44 -0.70 -11.25 -6.03
C GLU A 44 -0.85 -9.73 -5.96
N ALA A 45 -0.93 -9.10 -7.13
CA ALA A 45 -1.19 -7.68 -7.29
C ALA A 45 -2.60 -7.49 -7.84
N ILE A 46 -3.43 -6.76 -7.11
CA ILE A 46 -4.85 -6.53 -7.40
C ILE A 46 -5.03 -5.04 -7.69
N SER A 47 -5.74 -4.70 -8.77
CA SER A 47 -6.06 -3.31 -9.07
C SER A 47 -6.84 -2.68 -7.91
N LEU A 48 -6.49 -1.44 -7.56
CA LEU A 48 -7.20 -0.71 -6.50
C LEU A 48 -8.51 -0.08 -6.98
N GLU A 49 -8.78 -0.08 -8.29
CA GLU A 49 -9.88 0.65 -8.95
C GLU A 49 -11.27 0.35 -8.36
N ASP A 50 -11.53 -0.91 -8.00
CA ASP A 50 -12.83 -1.33 -7.45
C ASP A 50 -12.82 -1.50 -5.92
N LEU A 51 -11.71 -1.17 -5.25
CA LEU A 51 -11.51 -1.41 -3.81
C LEU A 51 -11.70 -0.14 -2.97
N VAL A 52 -12.93 0.40 -2.95
CA VAL A 52 -13.27 1.71 -2.33
C VAL A 52 -12.74 1.87 -0.90
N ILE A 53 -12.90 0.85 -0.04
CA ILE A 53 -12.42 0.93 1.36
C ILE A 53 -10.89 1.07 1.41
N HIS A 54 -10.17 0.38 0.52
CA HIS A 54 -8.72 0.47 0.43
C HIS A 54 -8.25 1.78 -0.20
N GLN A 55 -9.02 2.35 -1.14
CA GLN A 55 -8.74 3.68 -1.69
C GLN A 55 -8.78 4.74 -0.59
N GLU A 56 -9.82 4.76 0.24
CA GLU A 56 -9.91 5.71 1.36
C GLU A 56 -8.79 5.48 2.40
N HIS A 57 -8.45 4.23 2.69
CA HIS A 57 -7.33 3.92 3.57
C HIS A 57 -5.99 4.42 2.99
N LEU A 58 -5.74 4.22 1.70
CA LEU A 58 -4.56 4.74 1.01
C LEU A 58 -4.54 6.28 1.04
N ARG A 59 -5.68 6.93 0.76
CA ARG A 59 -5.80 8.40 0.80
C ARG A 59 -5.39 8.93 2.17
N GLY A 60 -5.84 8.29 3.25
CA GLY A 60 -5.43 8.62 4.63
C GLY A 60 -3.92 8.50 4.86
N LEU A 61 -3.30 7.40 4.42
CA LEU A 61 -1.84 7.21 4.54
C LEU A 61 -1.04 8.26 3.77
N ILE A 62 -1.48 8.63 2.56
CA ILE A 62 -0.80 9.65 1.76
C ILE A 62 -0.97 11.04 2.38
N ALA A 63 -2.15 11.34 2.92
CA ALA A 63 -2.41 12.60 3.64
C ALA A 63 -1.53 12.72 4.89
N GLU A 64 -1.45 11.67 5.71
CA GLU A 64 -0.54 11.65 6.85
C GLU A 64 0.93 11.84 6.41
N HIS A 65 1.35 11.17 5.33
CA HIS A 65 2.69 11.37 4.78
C HIS A 65 2.93 12.81 4.31
N LEU A 66 1.96 13.45 3.65
CA LEU A 66 2.03 14.85 3.24
C LEU A 66 2.19 15.76 4.46
N ASP A 67 1.34 15.60 5.47
CA ASP A 67 1.35 16.43 6.68
C ASP A 67 2.70 16.33 7.42
N GLN A 68 3.29 15.13 7.47
CA GLN A 68 4.55 14.90 8.18
C GLN A 68 5.80 15.31 7.40
N THR A 69 5.71 15.41 6.06
CA THR A 69 6.91 15.57 5.22
C THR A 69 6.89 16.77 4.28
N GLY A 70 5.72 17.37 4.03
CA GLY A 70 5.54 18.40 3.00
C GLY A 70 5.80 17.89 1.59
N SER A 71 5.63 16.58 1.33
CA SER A 71 5.93 15.95 0.04
C SER A 71 5.05 16.50 -1.09
N SER A 72 5.64 17.28 -2.00
CA SER A 72 4.94 17.80 -3.19
C SER A 72 4.42 16.68 -4.11
N HIS A 73 5.06 15.52 -4.09
CA HIS A 73 4.59 14.35 -4.81
C HIS A 73 3.32 13.77 -4.19
N ALA A 74 3.27 13.67 -2.86
CA ALA A 74 2.07 13.23 -2.14
C ALA A 74 0.91 14.22 -2.34
N GLU A 75 1.19 15.52 -2.29
CA GLU A 75 0.23 16.58 -2.62
C GLU A 75 -0.33 16.43 -4.03
N SER A 76 0.54 16.20 -5.01
CA SER A 76 0.13 16.02 -6.42
C SER A 76 -0.74 14.78 -6.63
N ILE A 77 -0.42 13.68 -5.93
CA ILE A 77 -1.24 12.46 -5.96
C ILE A 77 -2.61 12.73 -5.34
N LEU A 78 -2.68 13.35 -4.16
CA LEU A 78 -3.95 13.64 -3.48
C LEU A 78 -4.83 14.59 -4.29
N ALA A 79 -4.25 15.62 -4.92
CA ALA A 79 -4.97 16.57 -5.76
C ALA A 79 -5.63 15.92 -6.99
N ASN A 80 -5.09 14.80 -7.48
CA ASN A 80 -5.57 14.08 -8.67
C ASN A 80 -5.89 12.62 -8.35
N PHE A 81 -6.33 12.35 -7.11
CA PHE A 81 -6.35 11.00 -6.56
C PHE A 81 -7.16 10.02 -7.41
N ASP A 82 -8.39 10.42 -7.79
CA ASP A 82 -9.31 9.58 -8.56
C ASP A 82 -8.76 9.26 -9.96
N GLN A 83 -7.96 10.16 -10.54
CA GLN A 83 -7.26 9.90 -11.80
C GLN A 83 -6.13 8.88 -11.64
N TRP A 84 -5.46 8.88 -10.48
CA TRP A 84 -4.32 8.00 -10.22
C TRP A 84 -4.72 6.63 -9.66
N ILE A 85 -5.90 6.46 -9.10
CA ILE A 85 -6.36 5.19 -8.53
C ILE A 85 -6.17 3.97 -9.46
N PRO A 86 -6.47 4.04 -10.77
CA PRO A 86 -6.24 2.91 -11.69
C PRO A 86 -4.77 2.50 -11.85
N ARG A 87 -3.83 3.35 -11.41
CA ARG A 87 -2.39 3.08 -11.39
C ARG A 87 -1.90 2.51 -10.06
N PHE A 88 -2.78 2.32 -9.07
CA PHE A 88 -2.42 1.70 -7.81
C PHE A 88 -2.76 0.21 -7.81
N TYR A 89 -1.84 -0.57 -7.25
CA TYR A 89 -2.05 -1.98 -6.92
C TYR A 89 -2.04 -2.19 -5.41
N LEU A 90 -2.95 -3.03 -4.92
CA LEU A 90 -2.82 -3.69 -3.64
C LEU A 90 -2.05 -5.00 -3.84
N VAL A 91 -0.95 -5.16 -3.13
CA VAL A 91 -0.12 -6.36 -3.14
C VAL A 91 -0.26 -7.07 -1.81
N LYS A 92 -0.66 -8.34 -1.84
CA LYS A 92 -0.81 -9.18 -0.65
C LYS A 92 -0.18 -10.56 -0.87
N PRO A 93 0.20 -11.29 0.21
CA PRO A 93 0.49 -12.70 0.09
C PRO A 93 -0.68 -13.45 -0.54
N LYS A 94 -0.40 -14.46 -1.38
CA LYS A 94 -1.46 -15.31 -1.96
C LYS A 94 -2.34 -15.99 -0.92
N ALA A 95 -1.76 -16.32 0.23
CA ALA A 95 -2.47 -16.98 1.33
C ALA A 95 -3.37 -16.04 2.17
N ALA A 96 -3.26 -14.71 2.00
CA ALA A 96 -4.04 -13.75 2.77
C ALA A 96 -5.44 -13.54 2.16
N ASP A 97 -6.47 -13.28 2.96
CA ASP A 97 -7.79 -12.89 2.44
C ASP A 97 -7.91 -11.35 2.35
N LEU A 98 -8.20 -10.85 1.15
CA LEU A 98 -8.39 -9.43 0.85
C LEU A 98 -9.38 -8.77 1.82
N ASN A 99 -10.50 -9.43 2.11
CA ASN A 99 -11.57 -8.87 2.94
C ASN A 99 -11.16 -8.67 4.40
N THR A 100 -10.08 -9.34 4.83
CA THR A 100 -9.58 -9.30 6.21
C THR A 100 -8.43 -8.32 6.42
N LEU A 101 -7.85 -7.78 5.33
CA LEU A 101 -6.60 -7.03 5.39
C LEU A 101 -6.68 -5.76 6.26
N LEU A 102 -7.81 -5.08 6.24
CA LEU A 102 -8.07 -3.90 7.09
C LEU A 102 -8.76 -4.25 8.42
N GLY A 103 -9.27 -5.48 8.56
CA GLY A 103 -10.03 -5.95 9.73
C GLY A 103 -9.17 -6.34 10.93
N HIS A 104 -7.86 -6.56 10.72
CA HIS A 104 -6.89 -6.66 11.79
C HIS A 104 -6.01 -5.42 11.79
N GLN A 105 -6.42 -4.40 12.57
CA GLN A 105 -5.56 -3.31 13.03
C GLN A 105 -4.29 -3.94 13.62
N SER A 106 -3.28 -4.12 12.77
CA SER A 106 -1.98 -4.62 13.17
C SER A 106 -1.36 -3.49 13.96
N ARG A 107 -1.48 -3.58 15.29
CA ARG A 107 -0.99 -2.62 16.30
C ARG A 107 0.12 -1.76 15.74
N SER A 108 -0.24 -0.57 15.27
CA SER A 108 0.72 0.30 14.60
C SER A 108 1.72 0.77 15.66
N ALA A 109 2.98 0.99 15.28
CA ALA A 109 4.05 1.38 16.22
C ALA A 109 3.73 2.66 17.04
N ALA A 110 2.72 3.44 16.62
CA ALA A 110 2.14 4.54 17.36
C ALA A 110 1.44 4.11 18.68
N GLU A 111 0.76 2.97 18.72
CA GLU A 111 0.10 2.46 19.93
C GLU A 111 1.09 1.96 20.99
N LEU A 112 2.29 1.51 20.58
CA LEU A 112 3.38 1.11 21.49
C LEU A 112 3.96 2.28 22.29
N ARG A 113 3.79 3.53 21.83
CA ARG A 113 4.26 4.71 22.55
C ARG A 113 3.32 5.17 23.67
N VAL A 114 2.05 4.77 23.63
CA VAL A 114 1.03 5.20 24.61
C VAL A 114 1.03 4.31 25.86
N GLN A 115 1.60 3.10 25.81
CA GLN A 115 1.70 2.19 26.97
C GLN A 115 3.01 2.29 27.76
N ALA A 116 3.91 3.21 27.40
CA ALA A 116 5.20 3.40 28.07
C ALA A 116 5.30 4.74 28.85
N GLN A 117 4.17 5.33 29.23
CA GLN A 117 4.09 6.48 30.15
C GLN A 117 3.29 6.14 31.40
#